data_AF-A0A7H4M4B8-F1
#
_entry.id   AF-A0A7H4M4B8-F1
#
_cell.length_a   1.000
_cell.length_b   1.000
_cell.length_c   1.000
_cell.angle_alpha   90.00
_cell.angle_beta   90.00
_cell.angle_gamma   90.00
#
_symmetry.space_group_name_H-M   'P 1'
#
loop_
_entity.id
_entity.type
_entity.pdbx_description
1 polymer ?
#
loop_
_entity_poly.entity_id
_entity_poly.type
_entity_poly.pdbx_seq_one_letter_code
_entity_poly.pdbx_strand_id
1 'polypeptide(L)'
;MPGGRFSETYYWDSYFTMLGLAESGREDLLKCMADNFAWMIEIYGHIPNGNRTYYLSRSQPPVFALMVELFEEDGVRGAKRYLDHLRMEYSFWMDGAESLIPNQAYRHVVRMPDGSLLNRYWDDRDTPRDESWREDVETAKHSGRPPNEVYRDLRAGAESGWDYSSRWLRDITRLASIRTTQFIPIDLNAFLFKLENTIANLSGLKGDRETEAAFRQKASERRAAVTRYLWDDESGCFRDYDWRREQLALFSAASLVALYVGMATHEQADRLADAVRARLLTPGGIMATEYQSG
;
A
#
# COMPACT_ATOMS: atom_id res chain seq x y z
N MET A 1 -12.78 6.77 -13.62
CA MET A 1 -12.84 5.35 -14.05
C MET A 1 -11.66 5.09 -14.97
N PRO A 2 -10.89 3.99 -14.79
CA PRO A 2 -9.69 3.74 -15.59
C PRO A 2 -9.96 3.50 -17.09
N GLY A 3 -11.10 2.88 -17.43
CA GLY A 3 -11.52 2.63 -18.82
C GLY A 3 -11.41 1.16 -19.27
N GLY A 4 -12.04 0.84 -20.40
CA GLY A 4 -12.08 -0.53 -20.93
C GLY A 4 -12.97 -1.47 -20.09
N ARG A 5 -12.43 -2.62 -19.65
CA ARG A 5 -13.17 -3.57 -18.79
C ARG A 5 -13.47 -3.01 -17.40
N PHE A 6 -12.73 -1.99 -16.98
CA PHE A 6 -12.83 -1.38 -15.66
C PHE A 6 -13.94 -0.34 -15.67
N SER A 7 -15.15 -0.80 -15.34
CA SER A 7 -16.37 0.00 -15.29
C SER A 7 -16.69 0.53 -13.88
N GLU A 8 -15.72 0.40 -12.98
CA GLU A 8 -15.76 0.74 -11.55
C GLU A 8 -14.73 1.80 -11.19
N THR A 9 -14.96 2.51 -10.08
CA THR A 9 -13.94 3.35 -9.46
C THR A 9 -12.94 2.43 -8.80
N TYR A 10 -11.65 2.60 -9.09
CA TYR A 10 -10.54 1.93 -8.40
C TYR A 10 -9.86 2.93 -7.48
N TYR A 11 -9.45 2.47 -6.30
CA TYR A 11 -8.96 3.36 -5.25
C TYR A 11 -7.68 4.08 -5.67
N TRP A 12 -6.57 3.36 -5.90
CA TRP A 12 -5.28 4.02 -6.11
C TRP A 12 -5.17 4.70 -7.49
N ASP A 13 -5.82 4.16 -8.53
CA ASP A 13 -5.90 4.76 -9.87
C ASP A 13 -6.52 6.17 -9.81
N SER A 14 -7.46 6.36 -8.88
CA SER A 14 -8.15 7.64 -8.73
C SER A 14 -7.21 8.73 -8.24
N TYR A 15 -6.14 8.41 -7.51
CA TYR A 15 -5.15 9.42 -7.10
C TYR A 15 -4.40 9.98 -8.31
N PHE A 16 -3.91 9.10 -9.20
CA PHE A 16 -3.22 9.55 -10.41
C PHE A 16 -4.18 10.27 -11.38
N THR A 17 -5.44 9.86 -11.41
CA THR A 17 -6.49 10.60 -12.14
C THR A 17 -6.73 11.98 -11.52
N MET A 18 -6.73 12.09 -10.19
CA MET A 18 -6.85 13.35 -9.46
C MET A 18 -5.72 14.32 -9.81
N LEU A 19 -4.48 13.85 -9.96
CA LEU A 19 -3.37 14.72 -10.39
C LEU A 19 -3.66 15.44 -11.73
N GLY A 20 -4.19 14.72 -12.73
CA GLY A 20 -4.56 15.34 -14.00
C GLY A 20 -5.79 16.26 -13.90
N LEU A 21 -6.71 15.98 -12.97
CA LEU A 21 -7.87 16.83 -12.72
C LEU A 21 -7.50 18.13 -12.00
N ALA A 22 -6.54 18.07 -11.07
CA ALA A 22 -5.93 19.24 -10.46
C ALA A 22 -5.28 20.14 -11.51
N GLU A 23 -4.42 19.56 -12.37
CA GLU A 23 -3.74 20.30 -13.43
C GLU A 23 -4.73 20.99 -14.39
N SER A 24 -5.85 20.34 -14.69
CA SER A 24 -6.90 20.89 -15.56
C SER A 24 -7.91 21.80 -14.86
N GLY A 25 -7.69 22.15 -13.57
CA GLY A 25 -8.55 23.06 -12.81
C GLY A 25 -9.94 22.50 -12.48
N ARG A 26 -10.11 21.17 -12.48
CA ARG A 26 -11.38 20.48 -12.20
C ARG A 26 -11.55 20.19 -10.71
N GLU A 27 -11.48 21.24 -9.90
CA GLU A 27 -11.64 21.17 -8.44
C GLU A 27 -12.98 20.54 -8.02
N ASP A 28 -14.03 20.74 -8.82
CA ASP A 28 -15.35 20.13 -8.63
C ASP A 28 -15.26 18.59 -8.61
N LEU A 29 -14.48 18.01 -9.51
CA LEU A 29 -14.29 16.56 -9.61
C LEU A 29 -13.36 16.03 -8.53
N LEU A 30 -12.31 16.78 -8.16
CA LEU A 30 -11.46 16.42 -7.03
C LEU A 30 -12.32 16.26 -5.76
N LYS A 31 -13.13 17.27 -5.48
CA LYS A 31 -14.02 17.32 -4.32
C LYS A 31 -14.98 16.12 -4.31
N CYS A 32 -15.63 15.86 -5.43
CA CYS A 32 -16.55 14.73 -5.57
C CYS A 32 -15.86 13.38 -5.35
N MET A 33 -14.64 13.16 -5.85
CA MET A 33 -13.94 11.90 -5.65
C MET A 33 -13.55 11.68 -4.20
N ALA A 34 -13.01 12.69 -3.53
CA ALA A 34 -12.66 12.53 -2.11
C ALA A 34 -13.90 12.39 -1.22
N ASP A 35 -15.01 13.06 -1.55
CA ASP A 35 -16.29 12.86 -0.85
C ASP A 35 -16.84 11.43 -1.06
N ASN A 36 -16.68 10.86 -2.26
CA ASN A 36 -17.04 9.46 -2.52
C ASN A 36 -16.17 8.47 -1.71
N PHE A 37 -14.86 8.71 -1.61
CA PHE A 37 -13.97 7.86 -0.83
C PHE A 37 -14.20 7.98 0.68
N ALA A 38 -14.43 9.20 1.17
CA ALA A 38 -14.84 9.44 2.54
C ALA A 38 -16.13 8.67 2.88
N TRP A 39 -17.13 8.72 1.99
CA TRP A 39 -18.36 7.96 2.14
C TRP A 39 -18.10 6.44 2.17
N MET A 40 -17.21 5.91 1.33
CA MET A 40 -16.87 4.47 1.38
C MET A 40 -16.22 4.08 2.71
N ILE A 41 -15.35 4.91 3.27
CA ILE A 41 -14.78 4.70 4.60
C ILE A 41 -15.87 4.68 5.67
N GLU A 42 -16.83 5.61 5.62
CA GLU A 42 -17.96 5.66 6.56
C GLU A 42 -18.84 4.40 6.50
N ILE A 43 -19.12 3.89 5.31
CA ILE A 43 -20.06 2.79 5.10
C ILE A 43 -19.41 1.42 5.26
N TYR A 44 -18.16 1.25 4.82
CA TYR A 44 -17.48 -0.05 4.77
C TYR A 44 -16.29 -0.16 5.73
N GLY A 45 -15.96 0.92 6.45
CA GLY A 45 -14.81 1.00 7.35
C GLY A 45 -13.46 1.16 6.65
N HIS A 46 -13.43 1.10 5.31
CA HIS A 46 -12.25 1.25 4.47
C HIS A 46 -12.67 1.59 3.04
N ILE A 47 -11.71 2.01 2.21
CA ILE A 47 -11.95 2.15 0.76
C ILE A 47 -11.71 0.78 0.12
N PRO A 48 -12.73 0.13 -0.47
CA PRO A 48 -12.54 -1.14 -1.15
C PRO A 48 -11.69 -0.96 -2.42
N ASN A 49 -11.08 -2.04 -2.91
CA ASN A 49 -10.29 -2.05 -4.16
C ASN A 49 -10.98 -1.28 -5.31
N GLY A 50 -12.27 -1.54 -5.48
CA GLY A 50 -13.18 -0.69 -6.23
C GLY A 50 -14.62 -0.82 -5.74
N ASN A 51 -15.53 -0.03 -6.30
CA ASN A 51 -16.93 0.07 -5.83
C ASN A 51 -17.85 -1.08 -6.29
N ARG A 52 -17.40 -2.34 -6.13
CA ARG A 52 -18.19 -3.57 -6.35
C ARG A 52 -18.24 -4.42 -5.09
N THR A 53 -19.30 -5.20 -4.93
CA THR A 53 -19.52 -6.04 -3.75
C THR A 53 -18.42 -7.09 -3.54
N TYR A 54 -17.85 -7.64 -4.60
CA TYR A 54 -16.75 -8.61 -4.53
C TYR A 54 -15.39 -8.01 -4.14
N TYR A 55 -15.30 -6.67 -4.07
CA TYR A 55 -14.12 -5.96 -3.58
C TYR A 55 -14.21 -5.55 -2.11
N LEU A 56 -15.36 -5.69 -1.44
CA LEU A 56 -15.53 -5.29 -0.03
C LEU A 56 -14.66 -6.08 0.96
N SER A 57 -13.99 -7.15 0.53
CA SER A 57 -13.10 -7.95 1.37
C SER A 57 -11.66 -7.44 1.43
N ARG A 58 -11.31 -6.41 0.64
CA ARG A 58 -9.95 -5.86 0.54
C ARG A 58 -9.95 -4.40 0.10
N SER A 59 -8.88 -3.71 0.43
CA SER A 59 -8.63 -2.34 -0.01
C SER A 59 -7.78 -2.29 -1.31
N GLN A 60 -6.98 -1.24 -1.43
CA GLN A 60 -5.91 -1.03 -2.39
C GLN A 60 -4.81 -0.17 -1.72
N PRO A 61 -3.66 0.15 -2.36
CA PRO A 61 -2.65 1.02 -1.74
C PRO A 61 -3.27 2.31 -1.16
N PRO A 62 -3.04 2.64 0.13
CA PRO A 62 -3.79 3.67 0.83
C PRO A 62 -3.29 5.08 0.49
N VAL A 63 -3.81 5.62 -0.61
CA VAL A 63 -3.43 6.92 -1.16
C VAL A 63 -4.41 8.05 -0.80
N PHE A 64 -5.43 7.81 0.02
CA PHE A 64 -6.40 8.85 0.41
C PHE A 64 -5.73 10.00 1.17
N ALA A 65 -4.70 9.73 1.97
CA ALA A 65 -3.87 10.78 2.57
C ALA A 65 -3.22 11.71 1.53
N LEU A 66 -2.79 11.16 0.39
CA LEU A 66 -2.22 11.93 -0.72
C LEU A 66 -3.32 12.67 -1.49
N MET A 67 -4.49 12.06 -1.68
CA MET A 67 -5.66 12.72 -2.27
C MET A 67 -6.10 13.94 -1.43
N VAL A 68 -6.06 13.81 -0.10
CA VAL A 68 -6.41 14.88 0.83
C VAL A 68 -5.40 16.04 0.78
N GLU A 69 -4.11 15.72 0.61
CA GLU A 69 -3.04 16.71 0.50
C GLU A 69 -3.14 17.55 -0.78
N LEU A 70 -3.56 16.95 -1.91
CA LEU A 70 -3.79 17.70 -3.16
C LEU A 70 -4.74 18.88 -2.97
N PHE A 71 -5.75 18.75 -2.10
CA PHE A 71 -6.64 19.87 -1.80
C PHE A 71 -5.93 21.05 -1.13
N GLU A 72 -4.93 20.79 -0.28
CA GLU A 72 -4.19 21.86 0.38
C GLU A 72 -3.26 22.59 -0.59
N GLU A 73 -2.64 21.86 -1.52
CA GLU A 73 -1.70 22.40 -2.52
C GLU A 73 -2.41 23.27 -3.57
N ASP A 74 -3.60 22.87 -4.03
CA ASP A 74 -4.38 23.60 -5.04
C ASP A 74 -5.26 24.73 -4.45
N GLY A 75 -5.15 25.02 -3.15
CA GLY A 75 -5.93 26.07 -2.50
C GLY A 75 -7.40 25.71 -2.24
N VAL A 76 -7.79 24.46 -2.50
CA VAL A 76 -9.11 23.90 -2.17
C VAL A 76 -9.18 23.67 -0.66
N ARG A 77 -9.67 24.68 0.08
CA ARG A 77 -9.87 24.56 1.53
C ARG A 77 -10.84 23.42 1.85
N GLY A 78 -10.33 22.34 2.45
CA GLY A 78 -11.18 21.20 2.80
C GLY A 78 -10.51 20.06 3.55
N ALA A 79 -9.19 19.92 3.51
CA ALA A 79 -8.49 18.73 4.05
C ALA A 79 -8.85 18.39 5.51
N LYS A 80 -9.04 19.41 6.36
CA LYS A 80 -9.48 19.23 7.76
C LYS A 80 -10.77 18.44 7.92
N ARG A 81 -11.67 18.44 6.92
CA ARG A 81 -12.95 17.72 6.96
C ARG A 81 -12.77 16.20 6.87
N TYR A 82 -11.63 15.74 6.35
CA TYR A 82 -11.34 14.32 6.13
C TYR A 82 -10.50 13.69 7.25
N LEU A 83 -10.16 14.45 8.29
CA LEU A 83 -9.33 13.93 9.39
C LEU A 83 -9.93 12.68 10.03
N ASP A 84 -11.25 12.67 10.24
CA ASP A 84 -11.91 11.52 10.87
C ASP A 84 -11.89 10.30 9.95
N HIS A 85 -12.09 10.50 8.64
CA HIS A 85 -11.96 9.44 7.62
C HIS A 85 -10.53 8.88 7.54
N LEU A 86 -9.51 9.74 7.60
CA LEU A 86 -8.10 9.30 7.65
C LEU A 86 -7.81 8.44 8.89
N ARG A 87 -8.37 8.82 10.05
CA ARG A 87 -8.26 8.02 11.29
C ARG A 87 -9.00 6.69 11.19
N MET A 88 -10.15 6.65 10.53
CA MET A 88 -10.90 5.42 10.27
C MET A 88 -10.13 4.49 9.34
N GLU A 89 -9.58 5.00 8.24
CA GLU A 89 -8.74 4.23 7.34
C GLU A 89 -7.48 3.71 8.06
N TYR A 90 -6.81 4.55 8.85
CA TYR A 90 -5.68 4.12 9.67
C TYR A 90 -6.07 2.98 10.64
N SER A 91 -7.25 3.06 11.24
CA SER A 91 -7.76 2.03 12.14
C SER A 91 -8.01 0.70 11.42
N PHE A 92 -8.48 0.73 10.16
CA PHE A 92 -8.59 -0.46 9.32
C PHE A 92 -7.23 -1.13 9.10
N TRP A 93 -6.21 -0.36 8.68
CA TRP A 93 -4.87 -0.91 8.44
C TRP A 93 -4.20 -1.45 9.72
N MET A 94 -4.53 -0.87 10.88
CA MET A 94 -3.94 -1.24 12.17
C MET A 94 -4.82 -2.19 13.00
N ASP A 95 -5.88 -2.75 12.43
CA ASP A 95 -6.79 -3.63 13.14
C ASP A 95 -6.06 -4.85 13.75
N GLY A 96 -6.34 -5.09 15.04
CA GLY A 96 -5.70 -6.15 15.84
C GLY A 96 -4.26 -5.90 16.27
N ALA A 97 -3.64 -4.75 15.97
CA ALA A 97 -2.24 -4.50 16.32
C ALA A 97 -1.90 -4.67 17.82
N GLU A 98 -2.83 -4.29 18.71
CA GLU A 98 -2.63 -4.30 20.16
C GLU A 98 -2.60 -5.71 20.77
N SER A 99 -3.20 -6.71 20.11
CA SER A 99 -3.26 -8.09 20.61
C SER A 99 -2.09 -8.95 20.13
N LEU A 100 -1.27 -8.45 19.21
CA LEU A 100 -0.17 -9.20 18.62
C LEU A 100 1.04 -9.27 19.58
N ILE A 101 1.53 -10.48 19.80
CA ILE A 101 2.86 -10.72 20.35
C ILE A 101 3.91 -10.76 19.22
N PRO A 102 5.21 -10.61 19.51
CA PRO A 102 6.26 -10.66 18.48
C PRO A 102 6.18 -11.90 17.59
N ASN A 103 6.48 -11.74 16.31
CA ASN A 103 6.40 -12.75 15.24
C ASN A 103 4.98 -13.26 14.94
N GLN A 104 3.97 -12.46 15.26
CA GLN A 104 2.60 -12.72 14.84
C GLN A 104 2.11 -11.70 13.82
N ALA A 105 1.12 -12.13 13.06
CA ALA A 105 0.39 -11.28 12.14
C ALA A 105 -1.11 -11.53 12.30
N TYR A 106 -1.89 -10.47 12.22
CA TYR A 106 -3.33 -10.51 12.16
C TYR A 106 -3.77 -9.50 11.10
N ARG A 107 -4.54 -10.00 10.11
CA ARG A 107 -4.90 -9.23 8.91
C ARG A 107 -3.69 -8.52 8.31
N HIS A 108 -3.74 -7.20 8.20
CA HIS A 108 -2.73 -6.32 7.63
C HIS A 108 -1.55 -6.04 8.55
N VAL A 109 -1.61 -6.38 9.84
CA VAL A 109 -0.56 -6.01 10.81
C VAL A 109 0.38 -7.18 11.08
N VAL A 110 1.68 -6.89 11.12
CA VAL A 110 2.75 -7.81 11.55
C VAL A 110 3.52 -7.18 12.70
N ARG A 111 3.64 -7.90 13.82
CA ARG A 111 4.50 -7.53 14.95
C ARG A 111 5.87 -8.16 14.77
N MET A 112 6.87 -7.33 14.51
CA MET A 112 8.25 -7.74 14.25
C MET A 112 8.94 -8.29 15.51
N PRO A 113 10.09 -9.00 15.38
CA PRO A 113 10.81 -9.55 16.53
C PRO A 113 11.19 -8.51 17.61
N ASP A 114 11.53 -7.28 17.20
CA ASP A 114 11.85 -6.17 18.11
C ASP A 114 10.60 -5.45 18.67
N GLY A 115 9.41 -5.94 18.34
CA GLY A 115 8.14 -5.35 18.75
C GLY A 115 7.69 -4.16 17.92
N SER A 116 8.41 -3.76 16.87
CA SER A 116 7.89 -2.79 15.92
C SER A 116 6.70 -3.35 15.15
N LEU A 117 5.83 -2.46 14.67
CA LEU A 117 4.66 -2.80 13.88
C LEU A 117 4.87 -2.35 12.43
N LEU A 118 4.69 -3.28 11.50
CA LEU A 118 4.67 -3.02 10.06
C LEU A 118 3.45 -3.69 9.45
N ASN A 119 3.13 -3.32 8.22
CA ASN A 119 1.93 -3.79 7.55
C ASN A 119 2.23 -4.64 6.32
N ARG A 120 1.28 -5.50 5.97
CA ARG A 120 1.23 -6.34 4.78
C ARG A 120 -0.14 -6.21 4.11
N TYR A 121 -0.19 -6.56 2.82
CA TYR A 121 -1.47 -6.72 2.14
C TYR A 121 -2.17 -8.01 2.59
N TRP A 122 -3.50 -7.95 2.70
CA TRP A 122 -4.38 -8.98 3.20
C TRP A 122 -5.82 -8.79 2.70
N ASP A 123 -6.43 -9.82 2.14
CA ASP A 123 -7.88 -9.83 1.89
C ASP A 123 -8.55 -10.70 2.97
N ASP A 124 -9.74 -10.33 3.44
CA ASP A 124 -10.47 -11.05 4.50
C ASP A 124 -11.08 -12.39 4.05
N ARG A 125 -11.15 -12.66 2.74
CA ARG A 125 -11.57 -13.93 2.16
C ARG A 125 -10.39 -14.78 1.70
N ASP A 126 -10.54 -16.09 1.79
CA ASP A 126 -9.64 -17.11 1.26
C ASP A 126 -10.33 -18.04 0.27
N THR A 127 -11.27 -17.49 -0.51
CA THR A 127 -11.96 -18.19 -1.60
C THR A 127 -11.47 -17.63 -2.95
N PRO A 128 -11.72 -18.29 -4.10
CA PRO A 128 -11.38 -17.71 -5.40
C PRO A 128 -12.03 -16.33 -5.59
N ARG A 129 -11.36 -15.42 -6.32
CA ARG A 129 -11.92 -14.11 -6.70
C ARG A 129 -13.10 -14.27 -7.63
N ASP A 130 -14.19 -13.56 -7.35
CA ASP A 130 -15.42 -13.61 -8.14
C ASP A 130 -15.15 -13.19 -9.60
N GLU A 131 -14.30 -12.17 -9.79
CA GLU A 131 -13.89 -11.61 -11.08
C GLU A 131 -12.81 -12.42 -11.81
N SER A 132 -12.25 -13.47 -11.19
CA SER A 132 -11.17 -14.30 -11.75
C SER A 132 -11.25 -15.75 -11.24
N TRP A 133 -12.47 -16.27 -11.11
CA TRP A 133 -12.74 -17.52 -10.40
C TRP A 133 -12.00 -18.71 -10.99
N ARG A 134 -12.06 -18.85 -12.32
CA ARG A 134 -11.45 -20.00 -13.02
C ARG A 134 -9.93 -19.95 -12.88
N GLU A 135 -9.34 -18.78 -13.08
CA GLU A 135 -7.91 -18.53 -13.01
C GLU A 135 -7.36 -18.84 -11.63
N ASP A 136 -8.05 -18.42 -10.57
CA ASP A 136 -7.65 -18.68 -9.18
C ASP A 136 -7.72 -20.18 -8.85
N VAL A 137 -8.82 -20.85 -9.22
CA VAL A 137 -8.99 -22.30 -9.00
C VAL A 137 -7.90 -23.09 -9.72
N GLU A 138 -7.59 -22.76 -10.98
CA GLU A 138 -6.52 -23.41 -11.72
C GLU A 138 -5.15 -23.13 -11.09
N THR A 139 -4.88 -21.89 -10.67
CA THR A 139 -3.62 -21.54 -10.01
C THR A 139 -3.41 -22.34 -8.72
N ALA A 140 -4.45 -22.46 -7.88
CA ALA A 140 -4.39 -23.22 -6.64
C ALA A 140 -4.14 -24.71 -6.88
N LYS A 141 -4.78 -25.32 -7.88
CA LYS A 141 -4.53 -26.73 -8.27
C LYS A 141 -3.06 -26.99 -8.60
N HIS A 142 -2.40 -26.04 -9.26
CA HIS A 142 -1.01 -26.16 -9.66
C HIS A 142 -0.01 -25.76 -8.56
N SER A 143 -0.44 -25.37 -7.35
CA SER A 143 0.47 -24.86 -6.30
C SER A 143 1.09 -25.96 -5.42
N GLY A 144 0.36 -27.04 -5.17
CA GLY A 144 0.67 -28.03 -4.13
C GLY A 144 0.49 -27.53 -2.68
N ARG A 145 -0.03 -26.31 -2.48
CA ARG A 145 -0.34 -25.69 -1.18
C ARG A 145 -1.84 -25.85 -0.85
N PRO A 146 -2.25 -25.67 0.43
CA PRO A 146 -3.67 -25.54 0.77
C PRO A 146 -4.34 -24.46 -0.10
N PRO A 147 -5.43 -24.76 -0.83
CA PRO A 147 -6.01 -23.83 -1.78
C PRO A 147 -6.41 -22.47 -1.17
N ASN A 148 -6.93 -22.49 0.05
CA ASN A 148 -7.33 -21.28 0.78
C ASN A 148 -6.15 -20.33 1.03
N GLU A 149 -4.95 -20.85 1.32
CA GLU A 149 -3.76 -19.98 1.44
C GLU A 149 -3.37 -19.35 0.10
N VAL A 150 -3.47 -20.10 -1.00
CA VAL A 150 -3.17 -19.58 -2.34
C VAL A 150 -4.18 -18.51 -2.73
N TYR A 151 -5.47 -18.74 -2.48
CA TYR A 151 -6.51 -17.76 -2.72
C TYR A 151 -6.30 -16.48 -1.91
N ARG A 152 -5.90 -16.61 -0.64
CA ARG A 152 -5.54 -15.46 0.21
C ARG A 152 -4.39 -14.65 -0.39
N ASP A 153 -3.31 -15.33 -0.84
CA ASP A 153 -2.16 -14.67 -1.45
C ASP A 153 -2.49 -14.02 -2.80
N LEU A 154 -3.35 -14.65 -3.62
CA LEU A 154 -3.86 -14.09 -4.88
C LEU A 154 -4.70 -12.83 -4.66
N ARG A 155 -5.57 -12.85 -3.64
CA ARG A 155 -6.40 -11.70 -3.28
C ARG A 155 -5.59 -10.57 -2.64
N ALA A 156 -4.64 -10.89 -1.77
CA ALA A 156 -3.70 -9.90 -1.23
C ALA A 156 -2.82 -9.31 -2.35
N GLY A 157 -2.46 -10.10 -3.37
CA GLY A 157 -1.81 -9.60 -4.58
C GLY A 157 -2.67 -8.56 -5.31
N ALA A 158 -3.98 -8.78 -5.41
CA ALA A 158 -4.92 -7.79 -5.96
C ALA A 158 -5.10 -6.56 -5.05
N GLU A 159 -5.10 -6.72 -3.72
CA GLU A 159 -5.08 -5.59 -2.78
C GLU A 159 -3.81 -4.73 -2.95
N SER A 160 -2.68 -5.35 -3.30
CA SER A 160 -1.44 -4.59 -3.50
C SER A 160 -1.48 -3.65 -4.70
N GLY A 161 -2.39 -3.86 -5.66
CA GLY A 161 -2.36 -3.21 -6.98
C GLY A 161 -1.32 -3.78 -7.95
N TRP A 162 -0.57 -4.80 -7.54
CA TRP A 162 0.46 -5.50 -8.32
C TRP A 162 0.06 -6.96 -8.63
N ASP A 163 -1.14 -7.16 -9.17
CA ASP A 163 -1.66 -8.46 -9.63
C ASP A 163 -1.35 -8.72 -11.14
N TYR A 164 -0.38 -9.53 -11.53
CA TYR A 164 0.62 -10.20 -10.69
C TYR A 164 2.03 -9.83 -11.07
N SER A 165 2.95 -9.99 -10.11
CA SER A 165 4.33 -9.55 -10.22
C SER A 165 5.27 -10.58 -9.61
N SER A 166 6.45 -10.75 -10.22
CA SER A 166 7.59 -11.50 -9.67
C SER A 166 7.91 -11.14 -8.22
N ARG A 167 7.63 -9.88 -7.83
CA ARG A 167 7.71 -9.34 -6.46
C ARG A 167 7.08 -10.25 -5.41
N TRP A 168 5.98 -10.92 -5.73
CA TRP A 168 5.22 -11.77 -4.80
C TRP A 168 5.52 -13.25 -4.93
N LEU A 169 6.36 -13.66 -5.88
CA LEU A 169 6.53 -15.06 -6.27
C LEU A 169 7.80 -15.64 -5.66
N ARG A 170 7.73 -16.90 -5.21
CA ARG A 170 8.94 -17.67 -4.87
C ARG A 170 9.69 -18.10 -6.13
N ASP A 171 8.94 -18.49 -7.16
CA ASP A 171 9.42 -18.78 -8.51
C ASP A 171 8.82 -17.73 -9.44
N ILE A 172 9.67 -16.82 -9.92
CA ILE A 172 9.28 -15.64 -10.69
C ILE A 172 8.52 -15.95 -11.98
N THR A 173 8.56 -17.18 -12.47
CA THR A 173 7.85 -17.60 -13.69
C THR A 173 6.55 -18.36 -13.42
N ARG A 174 6.23 -18.60 -12.13
CA ARG A 174 5.11 -19.45 -11.74
C ARG A 174 4.22 -18.75 -10.73
N LEU A 175 3.07 -18.25 -11.20
CA LEU A 175 2.06 -17.61 -10.35
C LEU A 175 1.60 -18.50 -9.19
N ALA A 176 1.54 -19.82 -9.38
CA ALA A 176 1.18 -20.76 -8.31
C ALA A 176 2.18 -20.77 -7.11
N SER A 177 3.30 -20.06 -7.22
CA SER A 177 4.28 -19.84 -6.15
C SER A 177 4.08 -18.53 -5.36
N ILE A 178 3.00 -17.78 -5.67
CA ILE A 178 2.65 -16.52 -5.01
C ILE A 178 2.52 -16.68 -3.50
N ARG A 179 3.00 -15.68 -2.75
CA ARG A 179 3.04 -15.70 -1.28
C ARG A 179 2.95 -14.30 -0.67
N THR A 180 2.11 -13.45 -1.25
CA THR A 180 1.97 -12.02 -0.93
C THR A 180 1.89 -11.72 0.57
N THR A 181 1.13 -12.53 1.33
CA THR A 181 0.93 -12.31 2.77
C THR A 181 2.17 -12.60 3.63
N GLN A 182 3.23 -13.14 3.04
CA GLN A 182 4.52 -13.38 3.69
C GLN A 182 5.48 -12.19 3.55
N PHE A 183 5.12 -11.17 2.76
CA PHE A 183 5.95 -9.99 2.56
C PHE A 183 5.42 -8.81 3.35
N ILE A 184 6.35 -8.00 3.85
CA ILE A 184 6.13 -6.66 4.39
C ILE A 184 6.52 -5.67 3.28
N PRO A 185 5.54 -5.07 2.59
CA PRO A 185 5.81 -4.27 1.40
C PRO A 185 6.37 -2.88 1.73
N ILE A 186 7.39 -2.43 1.00
CA ILE A 186 7.95 -1.08 1.20
C ILE A 186 6.94 0.02 0.87
N ASP A 187 6.20 -0.13 -0.22
CA ASP A 187 5.19 0.84 -0.66
C ASP A 187 4.05 1.00 0.34
N LEU A 188 3.46 -0.10 0.81
CA LEU A 188 2.40 -0.04 1.83
C LEU A 188 2.86 0.71 3.08
N ASN A 189 4.04 0.37 3.60
CA ASN A 189 4.55 1.01 4.81
C ASN A 189 4.96 2.47 4.57
N ALA A 190 5.37 2.82 3.35
CA ALA A 190 5.57 4.21 2.94
C ALA A 190 4.25 5.00 2.88
N PHE A 191 3.19 4.43 2.32
CA PHE A 191 1.86 5.06 2.32
C PHE A 191 1.30 5.24 3.73
N LEU A 192 1.49 4.26 4.63
CA LEU A 192 1.05 4.40 6.02
C LEU A 192 1.85 5.45 6.80
N PHE A 193 3.14 5.61 6.53
CA PHE A 193 3.92 6.73 7.05
C PHE A 193 3.38 8.08 6.56
N LYS A 194 2.96 8.16 5.29
CA LYS A 194 2.30 9.36 4.77
C LYS A 194 1.00 9.63 5.52
N LEU A 195 0.15 8.61 5.67
CA LEU A 195 -1.11 8.69 6.41
C LEU A 195 -0.90 9.17 7.85
N GLU A 196 0.07 8.60 8.57
CA GLU A 196 0.41 9.00 9.94
C GLU A 196 0.81 10.48 10.02
N ASN A 197 1.67 10.94 9.10
CA ASN A 197 2.06 12.35 9.06
C ASN A 197 0.92 13.28 8.68
N THR A 198 0.06 12.89 7.74
CA THR A 198 -1.11 13.69 7.34
C THR A 198 -2.09 13.84 8.50
N ILE A 199 -2.37 12.76 9.26
CA ILE A 199 -3.19 12.83 10.47
C ILE A 199 -2.54 13.77 11.50
N ALA A 200 -1.23 13.64 11.74
CA ALA A 200 -0.53 14.51 12.68
C ALA A 200 -0.64 16.00 12.28
N ASN A 201 -0.38 16.32 11.01
CA ASN A 201 -0.47 17.68 10.47
C ASN A 201 -1.87 18.27 10.65
N LEU A 202 -2.90 17.54 10.20
CA LEU A 202 -4.28 18.02 10.24
C LEU A 202 -4.80 18.16 11.68
N SER A 203 -4.41 17.27 12.60
CA SER A 203 -4.71 17.40 14.02
C SER A 203 -4.08 18.65 14.63
N GLY A 204 -2.80 18.91 14.34
CA GLY A 204 -2.13 20.14 14.77
C GLY A 204 -2.81 21.41 14.24
N LEU A 205 -3.26 21.40 12.98
CA LEU A 205 -4.02 22.50 12.38
C LEU A 205 -5.44 22.68 12.96
N LYS A 206 -5.99 21.67 13.64
CA LYS A 206 -7.24 21.76 14.43
C LYS A 206 -6.99 22.11 15.90
N GLY A 207 -5.74 22.17 16.34
CA GLY A 207 -5.37 22.41 17.74
C GLY A 207 -5.35 21.16 18.62
N ASP A 208 -5.54 19.96 18.05
CA ASP A 208 -5.42 18.69 18.76
C ASP A 208 -3.95 18.25 18.84
N ARG A 209 -3.25 18.79 19.85
CA ARG A 209 -1.82 18.55 20.07
C ARG A 209 -1.49 17.15 20.57
N GLU A 210 -2.42 16.48 21.24
CA GLU A 210 -2.23 15.12 21.73
C GLU A 210 -2.20 14.12 20.55
N THR A 211 -3.21 14.19 19.68
CA THR A 211 -3.24 13.35 18.47
C THR A 211 -2.08 13.67 17.54
N GLU A 212 -1.72 14.95 17.38
CA GLU A 212 -0.53 15.35 16.62
C GLU A 212 0.73 14.64 17.13
N ALA A 213 1.04 14.76 18.43
CA ALA A 213 2.23 14.14 19.02
C ALA A 213 2.21 12.62 18.90
N ALA A 214 1.07 11.98 19.16
CA ALA A 214 0.92 10.53 19.07
C ALA A 214 1.17 10.01 17.65
N PHE A 215 0.65 10.68 16.61
CA PHE A 215 0.86 10.26 15.22
C PHE A 215 2.25 10.61 14.69
N ARG A 216 2.89 11.69 15.17
CA ARG A 216 4.32 11.94 14.90
C ARG A 216 5.21 10.81 15.44
N GLN A 217 4.91 10.34 16.66
CA GLN A 217 5.64 9.22 17.24
C GLN A 217 5.46 7.95 16.41
N LYS A 218 4.23 7.61 16.01
CA LYS A 218 3.94 6.47 15.12
C LYS A 218 4.69 6.55 13.79
N ALA A 219 4.68 7.71 13.13
CA ALA A 219 5.43 7.93 11.89
C ALA A 219 6.94 7.75 12.08
N SER A 220 7.49 8.23 13.20
CA SER A 220 8.90 8.06 13.54
C SER A 220 9.26 6.59 13.76
N GLU A 221 8.44 5.86 14.52
CA GLU A 221 8.59 4.42 14.78
C GLU A 221 8.53 3.61 13.49
N ARG A 222 7.57 3.91 12.61
CA ARG A 222 7.44 3.25 11.31
C ARG A 222 8.66 3.49 10.44
N ARG A 223 9.14 4.73 10.33
CA ARG A 223 10.35 5.05 9.55
C ARG A 223 11.57 4.30 10.09
N ALA A 224 11.71 4.20 11.42
CA ALA A 224 12.79 3.43 12.04
C ALA A 224 12.68 1.93 11.71
N ALA A 225 11.48 1.36 11.80
CA ALA A 225 11.23 -0.04 11.45
C ALA A 225 11.46 -0.34 9.96
N VAL A 226 11.00 0.55 9.05
CA VAL A 226 11.28 0.43 7.61
C VAL A 226 12.77 0.50 7.34
N THR A 227 13.49 1.44 7.96
CA THR A 227 14.95 1.53 7.82
C THR A 227 15.65 0.27 8.34
N ARG A 228 15.13 -0.36 9.39
CA ARG A 228 15.72 -1.57 9.97
C ARG A 228 15.49 -2.82 9.11
N TYR A 229 14.26 -3.03 8.63
CA TYR A 229 13.85 -4.30 8.02
C TYR A 229 13.80 -4.27 6.50
N LEU A 230 13.66 -3.10 5.88
CA LEU A 230 13.39 -2.96 4.46
C LEU A 230 14.52 -2.23 3.71
N TRP A 231 15.47 -1.60 4.41
CA TRP A 231 16.65 -1.00 3.77
C TRP A 231 17.73 -2.05 3.54
N ASP A 232 18.13 -2.25 2.29
CA ASP A 232 19.31 -3.02 1.95
C ASP A 232 20.53 -2.11 1.88
N ASP A 233 21.34 -2.15 2.93
CA ASP A 233 22.54 -1.31 3.01
C ASP A 233 23.67 -1.76 2.08
N GLU A 234 23.66 -2.98 1.55
CA GLU A 234 24.68 -3.39 0.58
C GLU A 234 24.35 -2.87 -0.83
N SER A 235 23.08 -2.97 -1.21
CA SER A 235 22.58 -2.57 -2.52
C SER A 235 22.10 -1.12 -2.60
N GLY A 236 22.04 -0.42 -1.47
CA GLY A 236 21.61 0.97 -1.42
C GLY A 236 20.16 1.18 -1.87
N CYS A 237 19.26 0.23 -1.57
CA CYS A 237 17.87 0.34 -1.97
C CYS A 237 16.91 -0.23 -0.92
N PHE A 238 15.68 0.26 -0.89
CA PHE A 238 14.62 -0.39 -0.13
C PHE A 238 14.12 -1.64 -0.88
N ARG A 239 13.71 -2.68 -0.15
CA ARG A 239 13.05 -3.87 -0.67
C ARG A 239 11.98 -4.33 0.31
N ASP A 240 11.04 -5.14 -0.16
CA ASP A 240 10.11 -5.80 0.76
C ASP A 240 10.86 -6.77 1.67
N TYR A 241 10.28 -7.12 2.81
CA TYR A 241 10.86 -8.08 3.74
C TYR A 241 10.00 -9.35 3.83
N ASP A 242 10.59 -10.51 3.56
CA ASP A 242 9.96 -11.81 3.77
C ASP A 242 10.04 -12.16 5.25
N TRP A 243 9.02 -11.80 6.03
CA TRP A 243 9.04 -11.93 7.49
C TRP A 243 8.96 -13.37 7.99
N ARG A 244 8.63 -14.32 7.10
CA ARG A 244 8.64 -15.76 7.41
C ARG A 244 10.00 -16.40 7.20
N ARG A 245 10.78 -15.88 6.24
CA ARG A 245 12.15 -16.35 5.95
C ARG A 245 13.25 -15.45 6.51
N GLU A 246 12.87 -14.31 7.06
CA GLU A 246 13.76 -13.32 7.65
C GLU A 246 14.82 -12.81 6.65
N GLN A 247 14.39 -12.48 5.44
CA GLN A 247 15.27 -12.01 4.37
C GLN A 247 14.61 -10.92 3.51
N LEU A 248 15.44 -10.06 2.92
CA LEU A 248 14.99 -9.07 1.94
C LEU A 248 14.52 -9.75 0.65
N ALA A 249 13.47 -9.19 0.05
CA ALA A 249 12.88 -9.66 -1.19
C ALA A 249 13.60 -9.08 -2.42
N LEU A 250 12.99 -9.26 -3.60
CA LEU A 250 13.47 -8.71 -4.86
C LEU A 250 13.40 -7.18 -4.87
N PHE A 251 14.29 -6.54 -5.63
CA PHE A 251 14.20 -5.12 -5.89
C PHE A 251 13.09 -4.80 -6.90
N SER A 252 12.32 -3.74 -6.65
CA SER A 252 11.22 -3.33 -7.52
C SER A 252 11.03 -1.81 -7.47
N ALA A 253 10.24 -1.27 -8.40
CA ALA A 253 9.92 0.16 -8.43
C ALA A 253 9.14 0.63 -7.19
N ALA A 254 8.59 -0.27 -6.38
CA ALA A 254 7.92 0.06 -5.12
C ALA A 254 8.84 0.83 -4.15
N SER A 255 10.16 0.63 -4.24
CA SER A 255 11.15 1.37 -3.43
C SER A 255 11.08 2.88 -3.63
N LEU A 256 10.64 3.35 -4.80
CA LEU A 256 10.50 4.78 -5.10
C LEU A 256 9.40 5.45 -4.28
N VAL A 257 8.42 4.69 -3.77
CA VAL A 257 7.36 5.24 -2.92
C VAL A 257 7.94 5.83 -1.63
N ALA A 258 9.03 5.28 -1.10
CA ALA A 258 9.72 5.83 0.07
C ALA A 258 10.30 7.24 -0.20
N LEU A 259 10.71 7.53 -1.43
CA LEU A 259 11.11 8.88 -1.85
C LEU A 259 9.89 9.77 -2.02
N TYR A 260 8.86 9.23 -2.69
CA TYR A 260 7.63 9.95 -3.01
C TYR A 260 6.95 10.56 -1.78
N VAL A 261 6.91 9.81 -0.68
CA VAL A 261 6.28 10.27 0.57
C VAL A 261 7.24 10.99 1.52
N GLY A 262 8.49 11.23 1.12
CA GLY A 262 9.51 11.88 1.95
C GLY A 262 9.94 11.06 3.17
N MET A 263 9.89 9.73 3.10
CA MET A 263 10.32 8.85 4.20
C MET A 263 11.84 8.70 4.24
N ALA A 264 12.48 8.58 3.07
CA ALA A 264 13.91 8.33 2.96
C ALA A 264 14.75 9.53 3.43
N THR A 265 15.91 9.24 4.00
CA THR A 265 16.95 10.26 4.23
C THR A 265 17.59 10.68 2.92
N HIS A 266 18.30 11.82 2.90
CA HIS A 266 19.04 12.29 1.72
C HIS A 266 20.05 11.24 1.22
N GLU A 267 20.81 10.60 2.12
CA GLU A 267 21.76 9.55 1.76
C GLU A 267 21.06 8.33 1.14
N GLN A 268 19.95 7.88 1.73
CA GLN A 268 19.16 6.78 1.16
C GLN A 268 18.58 7.16 -0.21
N ALA A 269 18.17 8.42 -0.39
CA ALA A 269 17.64 8.92 -1.65
C ALA A 269 18.69 8.91 -2.77
N ASP A 270 19.90 9.37 -2.49
CA ASP A 270 21.01 9.37 -3.46
C ASP A 270 21.35 7.94 -3.89
N ARG A 271 21.50 7.03 -2.91
CA ARG A 271 21.83 5.62 -3.17
C ARG A 271 20.72 4.89 -3.92
N LEU A 272 19.46 5.15 -3.58
CA LEU A 272 18.32 4.57 -4.30
C LEU A 272 18.24 5.11 -5.74
N ALA A 273 18.55 6.39 -5.97
CA ALA A 273 18.59 6.95 -7.31
C ALA A 273 19.62 6.25 -8.20
N ASP A 274 20.80 5.93 -7.65
CA ASP A 274 21.83 5.15 -8.34
C ASP A 274 21.35 3.72 -8.65
N ALA A 275 20.74 3.04 -7.68
CA ALA A 275 20.20 1.69 -7.86
C ALA A 275 19.10 1.66 -8.95
N VAL A 276 18.19 2.62 -8.95
CA VAL A 276 17.11 2.74 -9.94
C VAL A 276 17.69 3.01 -11.33
N ARG A 277 18.64 3.94 -11.44
CA ARG A 277 19.30 4.26 -12.71
C ARG A 277 20.01 3.04 -13.30
N ALA A 278 20.67 2.26 -12.45
CA ALA A 278 21.44 1.10 -12.89
C ALA A 278 20.57 -0.11 -13.27
N ARG A 279 19.41 -0.30 -12.60
CA ARG A 279 18.69 -1.59 -12.63
C ARG A 279 17.27 -1.51 -13.18
N LEU A 280 16.60 -0.37 -13.08
CA LEU A 280 15.19 -0.21 -13.48
C LEU A 280 14.98 0.82 -14.59
N LEU A 281 15.86 1.80 -14.76
CA LEU A 281 15.72 2.82 -15.79
C LEU A 281 16.05 2.26 -17.17
N THR A 282 15.14 2.45 -18.11
CA THR A 282 15.26 2.08 -19.52
C THR A 282 14.93 3.29 -20.41
N PRO A 283 15.19 3.23 -21.73
CA PRO A 283 14.79 4.32 -22.64
C PRO A 283 13.29 4.64 -22.61
N GLY A 284 12.43 3.67 -22.25
CA GLY A 284 10.97 3.82 -22.20
C GLY A 284 10.42 4.22 -20.82
N GLY A 285 11.28 4.42 -19.82
CA GLY A 285 10.87 4.73 -18.45
C GLY A 285 11.41 3.73 -17.42
N ILE A 286 10.75 3.64 -16.27
CA ILE A 286 11.17 2.81 -15.13
C ILE A 286 10.44 1.46 -15.19
N MET A 287 11.20 0.36 -15.20
CA MET A 287 10.64 -0.99 -15.11
C MET A 287 10.06 -1.25 -13.72
N ALA A 288 8.95 -2.01 -13.68
CA ALA A 288 8.32 -2.40 -12.42
C ALA A 288 9.23 -3.32 -11.57
N THR A 289 9.94 -4.26 -12.22
CA THR A 289 10.93 -5.14 -11.60
C THR A 289 12.06 -5.43 -12.60
N GLU A 290 13.13 -6.08 -12.15
CA GLU A 290 14.24 -6.53 -13.01
C GLU A 290 13.89 -7.79 -13.84
N TYR A 291 12.70 -8.35 -13.65
CA TYR A 291 12.35 -9.68 -14.16
C TYR A 291 11.20 -9.62 -15.16
N GLN A 292 11.35 -10.35 -16.26
CA GLN A 292 10.26 -10.63 -17.20
C GLN A 292 9.58 -11.95 -16.81
N SER A 293 8.41 -11.85 -16.19
CA SER A 293 7.68 -13.01 -15.64
C SER A 293 6.51 -13.52 -16.49
N GLY A 294 6.24 -12.89 -17.64
CA GLY A 294 5.08 -13.16 -18.48
C GLY A 294 4.12 -11.99 -18.54
#